data_AF-A0A969NCD9-F1
#
_entry.id   AF-A0A969NCD9-F1
#
_cell.length_a   1.000
_cell.length_b   1.000
_cell.length_c   1.000
_cell.angle_alpha   90.00
_cell.angle_beta   90.00
_cell.angle_gamma   90.00
#
_symmetry.space_group_name_H-M   'P 1'
#
loop_
_entity.id
_entity.type
_entity.pdbx_description
1 polymer ?
#
loop_
_entity_poly.entity_id
_entity_poly.type
_entity_poly.pdbx_seq_one_letter_code
_entity_poly.pdbx_strand_id
1 'polypeptide(L)'
;MGARQHFFYIADGRVDFRELIKLFAQEFTVRIEMRQIGARQESALVGGIGSCGRELCCSSWRNKFDSVSTTAARIQELPHNAQKLTGQCGKLKCCLMYELDQYIEAHEDFPDVLLELETERGIAYPFKKDLLKKLVYYSVGAKDSPEIVAVSLERVKEIIQMNKKGIKPYDLFEDKLMHTDVFGEKSEDSLLTKQKDNGRKSKGHRKKGGNYNNKVKAKSSN
;
A
#
# COMPACT_ATOMS: atom_id res chain seq x y z
N MET A 1 -26.49 -43.06 3.07
CA MET A 1 -25.16 -42.44 2.89
C MET A 1 -24.84 -41.69 4.17
N GLY A 2 -23.76 -42.05 4.89
CA GLY A 2 -23.44 -41.41 6.17
C GLY A 2 -22.90 -40.00 5.99
N ALA A 3 -23.34 -39.05 6.82
CA ALA A 3 -22.84 -37.69 6.81
C ALA A 3 -21.34 -37.67 7.16
N ARG A 4 -20.58 -36.82 6.45
CA ARG A 4 -19.15 -36.60 6.66
C ARG A 4 -18.94 -35.15 7.07
N GLN A 5 -18.11 -34.94 8.08
CA GLN A 5 -17.82 -33.61 8.62
C GLN A 5 -16.32 -33.31 8.54
N HIS A 6 -16.01 -32.12 8.03
CA HIS A 6 -14.63 -31.65 7.83
C HIS A 6 -14.24 -30.66 8.93
N PHE A 7 -13.08 -30.88 9.55
CA PHE A 7 -12.50 -29.98 10.53
C PHE A 7 -11.17 -29.44 9.99
N PHE A 8 -11.04 -28.12 9.93
CA PHE A 8 -9.85 -27.47 9.42
C PHE A 8 -8.90 -27.09 10.56
N TYR A 9 -7.60 -27.26 10.35
CA TYR A 9 -6.58 -26.88 11.35
C TYR A 9 -5.31 -26.33 10.69
N ILE A 10 -4.53 -25.59 11.48
CA ILE A 10 -3.17 -25.14 11.15
C ILE A 10 -2.18 -25.75 12.13
N ALA A 11 -1.07 -26.22 11.58
CA ALA A 11 0.09 -26.67 12.34
C ALA A 11 1.33 -26.59 11.44
N ASP A 12 2.46 -26.22 12.02
CA ASP A 12 3.76 -26.24 11.31
C ASP A 12 4.31 -27.67 11.16
N GLY A 13 3.91 -28.57 12.07
CA GLY A 13 4.36 -29.95 12.14
C GLY A 13 3.25 -30.99 11.98
N ARG A 14 3.64 -32.27 12.05
CA ARG A 14 2.67 -33.37 12.10
C ARG A 14 1.98 -33.38 13.46
N VAL A 15 0.65 -33.49 13.44
CA VAL A 15 -0.18 -33.58 14.64
C VAL A 15 -0.92 -34.91 14.60
N ASP A 16 -0.92 -35.66 15.70
CA ASP A 16 -1.68 -36.90 15.84
C ASP A 16 -3.08 -36.58 16.38
N PHE A 17 -4.12 -36.85 15.57
CA PHE A 17 -5.52 -36.59 15.91
C PHE A 17 -6.30 -37.87 16.27
N ARG A 18 -5.66 -39.03 16.40
CA ARG A 18 -6.37 -40.31 16.58
C ARG A 18 -7.34 -40.31 17.75
N GLU A 19 -6.96 -39.74 18.88
CA GLU A 19 -7.82 -39.67 20.07
C GLU A 19 -8.97 -38.67 19.89
N LEU A 20 -8.67 -37.48 19.36
CA LEU A 20 -9.68 -36.45 19.08
C LEU A 20 -10.73 -36.92 18.06
N ILE A 21 -10.31 -37.64 17.02
CA ILE A 21 -11.20 -38.22 16.01
C ILE A 21 -12.16 -39.22 16.67
N LYS A 22 -11.69 -40.05 17.62
CA LYS A 22 -12.55 -41.01 18.33
C LYS A 22 -13.61 -40.28 19.15
N LEU A 23 -13.22 -39.25 19.90
CA LEU A 23 -14.14 -38.45 20.71
C LEU A 23 -15.21 -37.77 19.84
N PHE A 24 -14.81 -37.14 18.74
CA PHE A 24 -15.75 -36.46 17.83
C PHE A 24 -16.65 -37.44 17.07
N ALA A 25 -16.13 -38.60 16.68
CA ALA A 25 -16.94 -39.62 16.02
C ALA A 25 -18.00 -40.21 16.96
N GLN A 26 -17.70 -40.35 18.26
CA GLN A 26 -18.66 -40.79 19.28
C GLN A 26 -19.74 -39.73 19.53
N GLU A 27 -19.34 -38.47 19.68
CA GLU A 27 -20.26 -37.36 19.99
C GLU A 27 -21.20 -37.05 18.82
N PHE A 28 -20.65 -36.88 17.61
CA PHE A 28 -21.42 -36.43 16.46
C PHE A 28 -22.00 -37.57 15.63
N THR A 29 -21.62 -38.84 15.87
CA THR A 29 -22.06 -40.02 15.12
C THR A 29 -21.84 -39.92 13.60
N VAL A 30 -20.85 -39.14 13.17
CA VAL A 30 -20.49 -38.90 11.76
C VAL A 30 -19.03 -39.23 11.48
N ARG A 31 -18.70 -39.41 10.20
CA ARG A 31 -17.31 -39.60 9.80
C ARG A 31 -16.56 -38.26 9.84
N ILE A 32 -15.58 -38.17 10.73
CA ILE A 32 -14.72 -37.00 10.92
C ILE A 32 -13.53 -37.07 9.95
N GLU A 33 -13.27 -35.98 9.23
CA GLU A 33 -12.09 -35.81 8.38
C GLU A 33 -11.35 -34.52 8.77
N MET A 34 -10.15 -34.67 9.31
CA MET A 34 -9.27 -33.55 9.63
C MET A 34 -8.56 -33.09 8.35
N ARG A 35 -8.60 -31.79 8.05
CA ARG A 35 -7.95 -31.18 6.89
C ARG A 35 -7.01 -30.07 7.33
N GLN A 36 -5.73 -30.20 6.97
CA GLN A 36 -4.78 -29.13 7.16
C GLN A 36 -5.04 -28.02 6.13
N ILE A 37 -5.03 -26.78 6.58
CA ILE A 37 -5.09 -25.60 5.71
C ILE A 37 -3.83 -24.76 5.89
N GLY A 38 -3.48 -24.00 4.86
CA GLY A 38 -2.35 -23.04 4.94
C GLY A 38 -2.76 -21.68 5.51
N ALA A 39 -1.80 -20.90 5.97
CA ALA A 39 -2.02 -19.55 6.54
C ALA A 39 -2.92 -18.63 5.68
N ARG A 40 -2.83 -18.70 4.34
CA ARG A 40 -3.71 -17.92 3.46
C ARG A 40 -5.16 -18.37 3.51
N GLN A 41 -5.41 -19.67 3.60
CA GLN A 41 -6.75 -20.22 3.69
C GLN A 41 -7.37 -19.93 5.06
N GLU A 42 -6.57 -19.90 6.12
CA GLU A 42 -7.02 -19.38 7.41
C GLU A 42 -7.39 -17.91 7.32
N SER A 43 -6.54 -17.05 6.74
CA SER A 43 -6.90 -15.64 6.54
C SER A 43 -8.16 -15.47 5.67
N ALA A 44 -8.41 -16.39 4.73
CA ALA A 44 -9.65 -16.41 3.95
C ALA A 44 -10.87 -16.78 4.80
N LEU A 45 -10.73 -17.75 5.71
CA LEU A 45 -11.82 -18.20 6.57
C LEU A 45 -12.17 -17.17 7.65
N VAL A 46 -11.15 -16.56 8.26
CA VAL A 46 -11.30 -15.49 9.26
C VAL A 46 -11.76 -14.18 8.60
N GLY A 47 -11.31 -13.93 7.38
CA GLY A 47 -11.52 -12.66 6.69
C GLY A 47 -10.65 -11.54 7.26
N GLY A 48 -10.89 -10.31 6.81
CA GLY A 48 -10.19 -9.12 7.28
C GLY A 48 -10.10 -8.02 6.24
N ILE A 49 -9.34 -6.98 6.55
CA ILE A 49 -9.08 -5.85 5.65
C ILE A 49 -7.62 -5.90 5.19
N GLY A 50 -7.43 -5.81 3.87
CA GLY A 50 -6.11 -5.74 3.25
C GLY A 50 -5.51 -4.34 3.36
N SER A 51 -4.22 -4.20 3.03
CA SER A 51 -3.55 -2.89 3.04
C SER A 51 -4.13 -1.88 2.04
N CYS A 52 -4.97 -2.33 1.11
CA CYS A 52 -5.71 -1.48 0.18
C CYS A 52 -7.02 -0.92 0.77
N GLY A 53 -7.32 -1.21 2.04
CA GLY A 53 -8.55 -0.76 2.72
C GLY A 53 -9.81 -1.54 2.34
N ARG A 54 -9.71 -2.55 1.48
CA ARG A 54 -10.82 -3.44 1.09
C ARG A 54 -10.75 -4.76 1.84
N GLU A 55 -11.85 -5.52 1.83
CA GLU A 55 -11.85 -6.91 2.31
C GLU A 55 -10.79 -7.77 1.60
N LEU A 56 -10.30 -8.80 2.30
CA LEU A 56 -9.29 -9.69 1.71
C LEU A 56 -9.82 -10.37 0.45
N CYS A 57 -9.08 -10.28 -0.65
CA CYS A 57 -9.49 -10.92 -1.91
C CYS A 57 -9.70 -12.43 -1.77
N CYS A 58 -8.97 -13.07 -0.83
CA CYS A 58 -9.09 -14.50 -0.53
C CYS A 58 -10.34 -14.90 0.25
N SER A 59 -10.98 -13.96 0.97
CA SER A 59 -12.26 -14.20 1.63
C SER A 59 -13.46 -13.75 0.78
N SER A 60 -13.19 -13.05 -0.32
CA SER A 60 -14.21 -12.39 -1.15
C SER A 60 -14.43 -13.10 -2.48
N TRP A 61 -13.55 -12.89 -3.46
CA TRP A 61 -13.81 -13.28 -4.85
C TRP A 61 -12.71 -14.13 -5.49
N ARG A 62 -11.50 -14.21 -4.90
CA ARG A 62 -10.38 -14.97 -5.46
C ARG A 62 -10.00 -16.13 -4.55
N ASN A 63 -10.28 -17.35 -4.98
CA ASN A 63 -9.97 -18.57 -4.19
C ASN A 63 -8.79 -19.37 -4.74
N LYS A 64 -8.33 -19.05 -5.95
CA LYS A 64 -7.19 -19.70 -6.62
C LYS A 64 -6.04 -18.71 -6.75
N PHE A 65 -4.87 -19.14 -6.34
CA PHE A 65 -3.69 -18.29 -6.28
C PHE A 65 -2.47 -18.99 -6.85
N ASP A 66 -1.82 -18.29 -7.75
CA ASP A 66 -0.52 -18.67 -8.28
C ASP A 66 0.56 -18.36 -7.25
N SER A 67 1.69 -19.06 -7.35
CA SER A 67 2.86 -18.78 -6.53
C SER A 67 3.39 -17.39 -6.87
N VAL A 68 3.46 -16.52 -5.86
CA VAL A 68 3.97 -15.15 -6.02
C VAL A 68 5.49 -15.16 -5.83
N SER A 69 6.23 -14.56 -6.76
CA SER A 69 7.67 -14.35 -6.65
C SER A 69 8.00 -12.87 -6.41
N THR A 70 9.18 -12.59 -5.87
CA THR A 70 9.68 -11.21 -5.73
C THR A 70 9.95 -10.54 -7.08
N THR A 71 10.04 -11.31 -8.17
CA THR A 71 10.17 -10.78 -9.52
C THR A 71 8.94 -10.01 -9.98
N ALA A 72 7.73 -10.44 -9.58
CA ALA A 72 6.50 -9.70 -9.89
C ALA A 72 6.55 -8.27 -9.32
N ALA A 73 7.01 -8.11 -8.07
CA ALA A 73 7.16 -6.79 -7.46
C ALA A 73 8.19 -5.91 -8.18
N ARG A 74 9.26 -6.51 -8.74
CA ARG A 74 10.27 -5.79 -9.51
C ARG A 74 9.72 -5.26 -10.83
N ILE A 75 8.94 -6.07 -11.55
CA ILE A 75 8.31 -5.67 -12.81
C ILE A 75 7.35 -4.49 -12.58
N GLN A 76 6.67 -4.48 -11.44
CA GLN A 76 5.77 -3.39 -11.03
C GLN A 76 6.51 -2.18 -10.46
N GLU A 77 7.84 -2.15 -10.53
CA GLU A 77 8.69 -1.08 -10.00
C GLU A 77 8.42 -0.76 -8.51
N LEU A 78 7.95 -1.75 -7.75
CA LEU A 78 7.65 -1.59 -6.32
C LEU A 78 8.94 -1.68 -5.48
N PRO A 79 9.03 -0.92 -4.38
CA PRO A 79 10.20 -0.96 -3.52
C PRO A 79 10.34 -2.35 -2.86
N HIS A 80 11.59 -2.80 -2.69
CA HIS A 80 11.94 -4.10 -2.10
C HIS A 80 11.69 -4.21 -0.58
N ASN A 81 10.76 -3.43 -0.02
CA ASN A 81 10.44 -3.50 1.40
C ASN A 81 9.49 -4.69 1.65
N ALA A 82 9.99 -5.72 2.33
CA ALA A 82 9.24 -6.93 2.66
C ALA A 82 7.92 -6.66 3.41
N GLN A 83 7.89 -5.67 4.32
CA GLN A 83 6.67 -5.32 5.07
C GLN A 83 5.56 -4.80 4.15
N LYS A 84 5.93 -4.01 3.12
CA LYS A 84 4.95 -3.47 2.16
C LYS A 84 4.47 -4.52 1.16
N LEU A 85 5.26 -5.56 0.90
CA LEU A 85 4.93 -6.64 -0.05
C LEU A 85 4.21 -7.83 0.60
N THR A 86 4.21 -7.92 1.92
CA THR A 86 3.58 -9.01 2.68
C THR A 86 2.09 -8.73 2.89
N GLY A 87 1.26 -9.75 2.70
CA GLY A 87 -0.17 -9.71 2.99
C GLY A 87 -0.49 -10.19 4.41
N GLN A 88 -1.75 -10.09 4.83
CA GLN A 88 -2.17 -10.44 6.20
C GLN A 88 -1.90 -11.91 6.57
N CYS A 89 -1.84 -12.80 5.58
CA CYS A 89 -1.46 -14.19 5.77
C CYS A 89 0.04 -14.44 6.01
N GLY A 90 0.86 -13.38 6.15
CA GLY A 90 2.31 -13.46 6.35
C GLY A 90 3.12 -13.86 5.10
N LYS A 91 2.46 -14.08 3.95
CA LYS A 91 3.10 -14.37 2.65
C LYS A 91 3.02 -13.16 1.72
N LEU A 92 3.80 -13.17 0.63
CA LEU A 92 3.70 -12.15 -0.42
C LEU A 92 2.25 -11.96 -0.90
N LYS A 93 1.88 -10.70 -1.16
CA LYS A 93 0.55 -10.32 -1.64
C LYS A 93 0.22 -11.02 -2.95
N CYS A 94 -0.93 -11.70 -2.98
CA CYS A 94 -1.44 -12.32 -4.20
C CYS A 94 -1.89 -11.30 -5.25
N CYS A 95 -2.20 -10.06 -4.86
CA CYS A 95 -2.52 -8.97 -5.78
C CYS A 95 -1.37 -8.67 -6.74
N LEU A 96 -0.12 -8.90 -6.33
CA LEU A 96 1.04 -8.74 -7.21
C LEU A 96 0.93 -9.60 -8.46
N MET A 97 0.42 -10.84 -8.35
CA MET A 97 0.21 -11.68 -9.54
C MET A 97 -1.08 -11.30 -10.28
N TYR A 98 -2.09 -10.78 -9.59
CA TYR A 98 -3.33 -10.35 -10.22
C TYR A 98 -3.12 -9.17 -11.18
N GLU A 99 -2.32 -8.19 -10.74
CA GLU A 99 -2.11 -6.95 -11.48
C GLU A 99 -0.97 -7.07 -12.50
N LEU A 100 -0.17 -8.15 -12.43
CA LEU A 100 1.08 -8.27 -13.19
C LEU A 100 0.91 -8.08 -14.70
N ASP A 101 -0.11 -8.72 -15.29
CA ASP A 101 -0.33 -8.65 -16.75
C ASP A 101 -0.59 -7.20 -17.21
N GLN A 102 -1.34 -6.43 -16.41
CA GLN A 102 -1.61 -5.03 -16.69
C GLN A 102 -0.34 -4.17 -16.65
N TYR A 103 0.59 -4.49 -15.73
CA TYR A 103 1.88 -3.80 -15.67
C TYR A 103 2.81 -4.20 -16.82
N ILE A 104 2.78 -5.45 -17.27
CA ILE A 104 3.58 -5.92 -18.42
C ILE A 104 3.11 -5.18 -19.68
N GLU A 105 1.80 -5.19 -19.95
CA GLU A 105 1.21 -4.47 -21.08
C GLU A 105 1.51 -2.97 -21.02
N ALA A 106 1.33 -2.35 -19.85
CA ALA A 106 1.67 -0.96 -19.65
C ALA A 106 3.16 -0.68 -19.82
N HIS A 107 4.06 -1.64 -19.61
CA HIS A 107 5.48 -1.45 -19.85
C HIS A 107 5.81 -1.47 -21.35
N GLU A 108 5.16 -2.33 -22.14
CA GLU A 108 5.35 -2.42 -23.59
C GLU A 108 4.92 -1.15 -24.34
N ASP A 109 3.94 -0.42 -23.79
CA ASP A 109 3.47 0.85 -24.35
C ASP A 109 4.53 1.97 -24.30
N PHE A 110 5.46 1.91 -23.35
CA PHE A 110 6.45 2.97 -23.12
C PHE A 110 7.74 2.72 -23.88
N PRO A 111 8.44 3.78 -24.33
CA PRO A 111 9.77 3.61 -24.89
C PRO A 111 10.77 3.15 -23.81
N ASP A 112 11.70 2.26 -24.18
CA ASP A 112 12.74 1.74 -23.27
C ASP A 112 13.57 2.85 -22.61
N VAL A 113 13.84 3.92 -23.38
CA VAL A 113 14.55 5.10 -22.92
C VAL A 113 13.65 6.31 -23.10
N LEU A 114 13.37 7.00 -22.00
CA LEU A 114 12.69 8.30 -22.05
C LEU A 114 13.63 9.32 -22.69
N LEU A 115 13.18 9.94 -23.77
CA LEU A 115 13.93 10.95 -24.49
C LEU A 115 13.60 12.35 -23.96
N GLU A 116 14.58 13.24 -24.07
CA GLU A 116 14.39 14.68 -23.86
C GLU A 116 13.44 15.24 -24.92
N LEU A 117 12.56 16.15 -24.51
CA LEU A 117 11.62 16.79 -25.43
C LEU A 117 12.06 18.23 -25.66
N GLU A 118 12.40 18.54 -26.91
CA GLU A 118 12.64 19.91 -27.32
C GLU A 118 11.31 20.62 -27.57
N THR A 119 11.13 21.78 -26.96
CA THR A 119 10.01 22.69 -27.20
C THR A 119 10.56 24.10 -27.47
N GLU A 120 9.73 25.02 -27.96
CA GLU A 120 10.16 26.41 -28.15
C GLU A 120 10.49 27.11 -26.82
N ARG A 121 9.88 26.67 -25.71
CA ARG A 121 10.15 27.18 -24.35
C ARG A 121 11.45 26.63 -23.74
N GLY A 122 12.03 25.59 -24.34
CA GLY A 122 13.25 24.96 -23.85
C GLY A 122 13.21 23.43 -23.93
N ILE A 123 14.23 22.80 -23.35
CA ILE A 123 14.36 21.35 -23.30
C ILE A 123 13.72 20.83 -22.00
N ALA A 124 12.83 19.85 -22.14
CA ALA A 124 12.20 19.17 -21.03
C ALA A 124 12.93 17.83 -20.78
N TYR A 125 13.37 17.62 -19.53
CA TYR A 125 14.11 16.43 -19.15
C TYR A 125 13.19 15.42 -18.47
N PRO A 126 13.22 14.12 -18.84
CA PRO A 126 12.38 13.13 -18.22
C PRO A 126 12.78 12.91 -16.76
N PHE A 127 11.80 12.92 -15.86
CA PHE A 127 12.00 12.76 -14.41
C PHE A 127 11.49 11.40 -13.92
N LYS A 128 10.23 11.05 -14.26
CA LYS A 128 9.57 9.83 -13.79
C LYS A 128 8.51 9.37 -14.80
N LYS A 129 8.27 8.07 -14.91
CA LYS A 129 7.08 7.52 -15.59
C LYS A 129 6.06 6.97 -14.59
N ASP A 130 4.79 7.06 -14.92
CA ASP A 130 3.68 6.38 -14.25
C ASP A 130 3.01 5.46 -15.27
N LEU A 131 3.32 4.16 -15.18
CA LEU A 131 2.90 3.14 -16.14
C LEU A 131 1.38 3.04 -16.24
N LEU A 132 0.70 2.97 -15.09
CA LEU A 132 -0.75 2.74 -15.05
C LEU A 132 -1.55 3.97 -15.50
N LYS A 133 -1.06 5.18 -15.20
CA LYS A 133 -1.71 6.42 -15.67
C LYS A 133 -1.35 6.78 -17.11
N LYS A 134 -0.41 6.05 -17.74
CA LYS A 134 0.17 6.40 -19.05
C LYS A 134 0.69 7.85 -19.07
N LEU A 135 1.36 8.28 -18.00
CA LEU A 135 1.93 9.62 -17.86
C LEU A 135 3.45 9.56 -17.73
N VAL A 136 4.12 10.59 -18.23
CA VAL A 136 5.54 10.85 -18.03
C VAL A 136 5.69 12.25 -17.44
N TYR A 137 6.41 12.34 -16.33
CA TYR A 137 6.76 13.58 -15.67
C TYR A 137 8.06 14.11 -16.26
N TYR A 138 8.02 15.35 -16.73
CA TYR A 138 9.16 16.08 -17.26
C TYR A 138 9.49 17.27 -16.36
N SER A 139 10.77 17.57 -16.19
CA SER A 139 11.23 18.81 -15.57
C SER A 139 11.51 19.87 -16.63
N VAL A 140 10.94 21.05 -16.44
CA VAL A 140 11.06 22.22 -17.33
C VAL A 140 11.53 23.41 -16.49
N GLY A 141 12.37 24.28 -17.06
CA GLY A 141 12.81 25.52 -16.42
C GLY A 141 14.27 25.53 -15.95
N ALA A 142 14.64 26.58 -15.22
CA ALA A 142 16.02 26.80 -14.78
C ALA A 142 16.48 25.77 -13.73
N LYS A 143 17.79 25.46 -13.72
CA LYS A 143 18.40 24.43 -12.85
C LYS A 143 18.07 24.58 -11.35
N ASP A 144 17.80 25.80 -10.89
CA ASP A 144 17.54 26.08 -9.47
C ASP A 144 16.06 25.93 -9.06
N SER A 145 15.13 25.90 -10.02
CA SER A 145 13.69 25.75 -9.76
C SER A 145 13.00 24.96 -10.88
N PRO A 146 13.21 23.62 -10.95
CA PRO A 146 12.57 22.79 -11.96
C PRO A 146 11.07 22.68 -11.69
N GLU A 147 10.27 23.06 -12.67
CA GLU A 147 8.83 22.81 -12.69
C GLU A 147 8.59 21.38 -13.20
N ILE A 148 7.90 20.56 -12.40
CA ILE A 148 7.57 19.18 -12.78
C ILE A 148 6.20 19.17 -13.42
N VAL A 149 6.16 18.71 -14.66
CA VAL A 149 4.99 18.75 -15.53
C VAL A 149 4.63 17.33 -15.94
N ALA A 150 3.37 16.94 -15.78
CA ALA A 150 2.87 15.63 -16.21
C ALA A 150 2.37 15.68 -17.65
N VAL A 151 2.91 14.83 -18.52
CA VAL A 151 2.56 14.76 -19.95
C VAL A 151 2.04 13.36 -20.28
N SER A 152 1.00 13.25 -21.11
CA SER A 152 0.46 11.95 -21.53
C SER A 152 1.42 11.21 -22.45
N LEU A 153 1.42 9.87 -22.39
CA LEU A 153 2.29 9.03 -23.21
C LEU A 153 2.05 9.24 -24.72
N GLU A 154 0.80 9.43 -25.12
CA GLU A 154 0.42 9.75 -26.51
C GLU A 154 1.10 11.05 -26.96
N ARG A 155 0.98 12.10 -26.15
CA ARG A 155 1.60 13.39 -26.43
C ARG A 155 3.13 13.31 -26.46
N VAL A 156 3.73 12.55 -25.55
CA VAL A 156 5.18 12.31 -25.56
C VAL A 156 5.61 11.65 -26.87
N LYS A 157 4.88 10.63 -27.34
CA LYS A 157 5.16 9.96 -28.63
C LYS A 157 5.03 10.94 -29.81
N GLU A 158 4.03 11.81 -29.80
CA GLU A 158 3.85 12.85 -30.82
C GLU A 158 5.03 13.84 -30.83
N ILE A 159 5.40 14.40 -29.68
CA ILE A 159 6.47 15.38 -29.58
C ILE A 159 7.80 14.74 -30.02
N ILE A 160 8.07 13.49 -29.66
CA ILE A 160 9.25 12.76 -30.15
C ILE A 160 9.24 12.67 -31.68
N GLN A 161 8.09 12.39 -32.30
CA GLN A 161 7.98 12.35 -33.76
C GLN A 161 8.16 13.74 -34.41
N MET A 162 7.65 14.80 -33.77
CA MET A 162 7.85 16.18 -34.23
C MET A 162 9.33 16.58 -34.16
N ASN A 163 10.00 16.29 -33.04
CA ASN A 163 11.42 16.56 -32.84
C ASN A 163 12.29 15.81 -33.85
N LYS A 164 11.97 14.55 -34.16
CA LYS A 164 12.63 13.78 -35.23
C LYS A 164 12.46 14.41 -36.61
N LYS A 165 11.36 15.13 -36.86
CA LYS A 165 11.11 15.89 -38.08
C LYS A 165 11.70 17.31 -38.02
N GLY A 166 12.36 17.69 -36.93
CA GLY A 166 12.91 19.03 -36.71
C GLY A 166 11.87 20.10 -36.34
N ILE A 167 10.64 19.70 -36.03
CA ILE A 167 9.55 20.61 -35.64
C ILE A 167 9.50 20.65 -34.11
N LYS A 168 9.67 21.83 -33.52
CA LYS A 168 9.59 22.03 -32.06
C LYS A 168 8.20 22.55 -31.70
N PRO A 169 7.40 21.83 -30.90
CA PRO A 169 6.12 22.35 -30.44
C PRO A 169 6.32 23.52 -29.46
N TYR A 170 5.33 24.42 -29.42
CA TYR A 170 5.36 25.59 -28.53
C TYR A 170 5.39 25.20 -27.05
N ASP A 171 4.57 24.21 -26.66
CA ASP A 171 4.47 23.73 -25.27
C ASP A 171 4.31 22.20 -25.22
N LEU A 172 4.54 21.63 -24.04
CA LEU A 172 4.37 20.21 -23.77
C LEU A 172 2.89 19.79 -23.77
N PHE A 173 2.00 20.73 -23.50
CA PHE A 173 0.55 20.52 -23.51
C PHE A 173 -0.07 20.95 -24.84
N GLU A 174 -1.12 20.25 -25.24
CA GLU A 174 -2.14 20.86 -26.08
C GLU A 174 -3.04 21.73 -25.19
N ASP A 175 -3.60 22.81 -25.73
CA ASP A 175 -4.37 23.86 -25.02
C ASP A 175 -5.67 23.39 -24.30
N LYS A 176 -5.80 22.10 -23.98
CA LYS A 176 -6.90 21.51 -23.22
C LYS A 176 -6.42 21.09 -21.84
N LEU A 177 -6.61 22.03 -20.90
CA LEU A 177 -6.71 21.91 -19.44
C LEU A 177 -6.66 20.47 -18.88
N MET A 178 -5.65 20.19 -18.06
CA MET A 178 -5.75 19.19 -16.99
C MET A 178 -5.38 19.82 -15.65
N HIS A 179 -6.29 19.68 -14.68
CA HIS A 179 -6.13 20.14 -13.30
C HIS A 179 -4.88 19.55 -12.65
N THR A 180 -4.03 20.41 -12.13
CA THR A 180 -2.98 20.03 -11.20
C THR A 180 -3.60 19.60 -9.86
N ASP A 181 -3.75 18.30 -9.64
CA ASP A 181 -3.95 17.77 -8.29
C ASP A 181 -2.65 17.92 -7.51
N VAL A 182 -2.52 19.07 -6.84
CA VAL A 182 -1.50 19.30 -5.80
C VAL A 182 -1.90 18.46 -4.59
N PHE A 183 -1.37 17.24 -4.49
CA PHE A 183 -1.43 16.45 -3.27
C PHE A 183 -0.54 17.12 -2.21
N GLY A 184 -1.14 18.02 -1.43
CA GLY A 184 -0.57 18.47 -0.17
C GLY A 184 -0.70 17.36 0.87
N GLU A 185 0.41 16.67 1.15
CA GLU A 185 0.54 15.91 2.39
C GLU A 185 0.46 16.90 3.56
N LYS A 186 -0.68 16.91 4.25
CA LYS A 186 -0.76 17.35 5.64
C LYS A 186 -1.14 16.13 6.47
N SER A 187 -0.16 15.68 7.24
CA SER A 187 -0.31 14.76 8.36
C SER A 187 -1.47 15.19 9.27
N GLU A 188 -2.53 14.40 9.29
CA GLU A 188 -3.55 14.45 10.33
C GLU A 188 -3.02 13.69 11.56
N ASP A 189 -2.26 14.40 12.39
CA ASP A 189 -2.12 14.01 13.79
C ASP A 189 -2.48 15.20 14.67
N SER A 190 -3.78 15.31 14.96
CA SER A 190 -4.34 15.81 16.22
C SER A 190 -5.82 16.10 16.00
N LEU A 191 -6.68 15.14 16.32
CA LEU A 191 -8.06 15.40 16.74
C LEU A 191 -8.65 14.12 17.35
N LEU A 192 -8.49 13.99 18.67
CA LEU A 192 -9.39 13.35 19.66
C LEU A 192 -8.75 13.71 21.01
N THR A 193 -9.30 14.61 21.83
CA THR A 193 -10.55 14.38 22.55
C THR A 193 -11.15 15.70 23.04
N LYS A 194 -12.47 15.78 22.89
CA LYS A 194 -13.46 16.70 23.49
C LYS A 194 -13.16 16.86 25.01
N GLN A 195 -13.43 17.98 25.66
CA GLN A 195 -14.79 18.37 26.06
C GLN A 195 -14.82 19.81 26.56
N LYS A 196 -15.88 20.50 26.14
CA LYS A 196 -16.38 21.76 26.70
C LYS A 196 -16.68 21.59 28.19
N ASP A 197 -16.36 22.61 28.98
CA ASP A 197 -17.23 23.03 30.09
C ASP A 197 -17.24 24.56 30.20
N ASN A 198 -18.43 25.13 30.03
CA ASN A 198 -18.78 26.51 30.32
C ASN A 198 -19.13 26.61 31.82
N GLY A 199 -18.47 27.50 32.57
CA GLY A 199 -18.82 27.67 33.98
C GLY A 199 -18.14 28.81 34.73
N ARG A 200 -18.78 29.99 34.69
CA ARG A 200 -18.90 31.01 35.76
C ARG A 200 -17.64 31.67 36.38
N LYS A 201 -17.69 33.00 36.30
CA LYS A 201 -16.99 33.98 37.17
C LYS A 201 -17.08 33.61 38.66
N SER A 202 -15.96 33.73 39.39
CA SER A 202 -15.94 34.37 40.71
C SER A 202 -14.54 34.84 41.11
N LYS A 203 -14.49 36.03 41.69
CA LYS A 203 -13.35 36.64 42.39
C LYS A 203 -13.03 35.87 43.68
N GLY A 204 -11.78 35.95 44.15
CA GLY A 204 -11.50 35.97 45.59
C GLY A 204 -10.27 35.21 46.10
N HIS A 205 -9.42 35.96 46.81
CA HIS A 205 -8.67 35.56 48.01
C HIS A 205 -7.43 34.64 47.97
N ARG A 206 -6.26 35.29 47.84
CA ARG A 206 -5.19 35.45 48.86
C ARG A 206 -5.21 34.52 50.10
N LYS A 207 -4.19 33.63 50.24
CA LYS A 207 -3.25 33.41 51.39
C LYS A 207 -2.56 32.03 51.19
N LYS A 208 -1.22 31.90 51.15
CA LYS A 208 -0.15 31.99 52.18
C LYS A 208 0.19 30.62 52.81
N GLY A 209 1.46 30.22 52.66
CA GLY A 209 2.17 29.23 53.51
C GLY A 209 2.16 27.80 52.96
N GLY A 210 3.23 27.02 52.98
CA GLY A 210 4.62 27.25 53.36
C GLY A 210 5.45 26.11 52.76
N ASN A 211 6.66 26.39 52.28
CA ASN A 211 7.52 25.38 51.69
C ASN A 211 8.52 24.90 52.75
N TYR A 212 8.26 23.72 53.30
CA TYR A 212 9.21 23.03 54.18
C TYR A 212 10.19 22.22 53.33
N ASN A 213 11.45 22.54 53.53
CA ASN A 213 12.63 21.91 52.99
C ASN A 213 12.76 20.48 53.57
N ASN A 214 13.07 19.47 52.75
CA ASN A 214 14.04 18.47 53.17
C ASN A 214 14.65 17.66 52.00
N LYS A 215 15.98 17.80 51.91
CA LYS A 215 16.93 16.82 51.33
C LYS A 215 16.86 15.52 52.12
N VAL A 216 16.92 14.37 51.43
CA VAL A 216 17.84 13.27 51.80
C VAL A 216 18.26 12.50 50.54
N LYS A 217 19.58 12.32 50.39
CA LYS A 217 20.30 11.44 49.45
C LYS A 217 20.31 10.00 49.97
N ALA A 218 20.27 9.02 49.06
CA ALA A 218 21.10 7.79 49.07
C ALA A 218 21.02 7.17 47.65
N LYS A 219 22.10 7.02 46.87
CA LYS A 219 23.12 5.92 46.89
C LYS A 219 22.46 4.54 46.98
N SER A 220 22.76 3.52 46.18
CA SER A 220 23.86 3.25 45.24
C SER A 220 23.61 1.90 44.53
N SER A 221 24.19 1.74 43.32
CA SER A 221 24.81 0.51 42.76
C SER A 221 24.06 -0.83 42.81
N ASN A 222 23.76 -1.38 41.63
CA ASN A 222 24.60 -2.39 40.97
C ASN A 222 24.30 -2.43 39.47
#